data_AF-A0A401TWJ7-F1
#
_entry.id   AF-A0A401TWJ7-F1
#
_cell.length_a   1.000
_cell.length_b   1.000
_cell.length_c   1.000
_cell.angle_alpha   90.00
_cell.angle_beta   90.00
_cell.angle_gamma   90.00
#
_symmetry.space_group_name_H-M   'P 1'
#
loop_
_entity.id
_entity.type
_entity.pdbx_description
1 polymer ?
#
loop_
_entity_poly.entity_id
_entity_poly.type
_entity_poly.pdbx_seq_one_letter_code
_entity_poly.pdbx_strand_id
1 'polypeptide(L)'
;FYITSIKSVDVIDDLTVRYNFSDPAVNFPETQSIQSSNNVMQSPTAWKAKGDDYNRNPVGTGPYVLKSWTAGDRMVLEKNPDYWDKGKPYLDRIILKPLPDAQSRFASLQSGEADVIWDDEYDADNIVKAQKDKSLSVNTYAGSGAQVYAFNTKAAPFDDVRVRQALVMALDRKKISQAITNGLARPATNPYGDGSWVKCKDDGALPEDINKAKALLKDYGKP
;
A
#
# COMPACT_ATOMS: atom_id res chain seq x y z
N PHE A 1 -2.96 -12.32 0.10
CA PHE A 1 -3.45 -13.70 -0.10
C PHE A 1 -2.98 -14.17 -1.46
N TYR A 2 -1.82 -14.81 -1.58
CA TYR A 2 -1.18 -15.02 -2.89
C TYR A 2 -0.45 -16.36 -3.01
N ILE A 3 -1.05 -17.45 -2.53
CA ILE A 3 -0.54 -18.78 -2.89
C ILE A 3 -1.27 -19.18 -4.16
N THR A 4 -0.64 -18.88 -5.29
CA THR A 4 -1.08 -19.39 -6.59
C THR A 4 -0.96 -20.92 -6.55
N SER A 5 -1.91 -21.64 -7.10
CA SER A 5 -1.89 -23.09 -7.29
C SER A 5 -0.88 -23.55 -8.36
N ILE A 6 0.27 -22.86 -8.54
CA ILE A 6 1.29 -23.25 -9.51
C ILE A 6 1.90 -24.59 -9.10
N LYS A 7 1.71 -25.59 -9.95
CA LYS A 7 2.27 -26.95 -9.82
C LYS A 7 3.64 -27.05 -10.49
N SER A 8 3.81 -26.47 -11.67
CA SER A 8 5.11 -26.37 -12.34
C SER A 8 5.16 -25.18 -13.30
N VAL A 9 6.38 -24.79 -13.68
CA VAL A 9 6.65 -23.84 -14.75
C VAL A 9 7.59 -24.53 -15.73
N ASP A 10 7.12 -24.76 -16.95
CA ASP A 10 7.89 -25.42 -18.00
C ASP A 10 8.45 -24.35 -18.96
N VAL A 11 9.74 -24.47 -19.29
CA VAL A 11 10.35 -23.70 -20.38
C VAL A 11 10.07 -24.44 -21.67
N ILE A 12 9.28 -23.82 -22.55
CA ILE A 12 8.94 -24.41 -23.85
C ILE A 12 10.02 -24.03 -24.87
N ASP A 13 10.42 -22.76 -24.87
CA ASP A 13 11.54 -22.19 -25.64
C ASP A 13 12.00 -20.87 -24.99
N ASP A 14 12.97 -20.19 -25.63
CA ASP A 14 13.61 -18.98 -25.12
C ASP A 14 12.65 -17.83 -24.80
N LEU A 15 11.47 -17.77 -25.45
CA LEU A 15 10.49 -16.69 -25.28
C LEU A 15 9.13 -17.20 -24.78
N THR A 16 9.02 -18.48 -24.43
CA THR A 16 7.75 -19.12 -24.06
C THR A 16 7.90 -19.92 -22.77
N VAL A 17 7.14 -19.51 -21.75
CA VAL A 17 6.98 -20.24 -20.49
C VAL A 17 5.54 -20.72 -20.32
N ARG A 18 5.35 -21.94 -19.81
CA ARG A 18 4.04 -22.50 -19.49
C ARG A 18 3.91 -22.66 -17.98
N TYR A 19 2.90 -22.04 -17.40
CA TYR A 19 2.50 -22.27 -16.02
C TYR A 19 1.45 -23.38 -15.96
N ASN A 20 1.71 -24.43 -15.18
CA ASN A 20 0.75 -25.50 -14.93
C ASN A 20 0.18 -25.34 -13.53
N PHE A 21 -1.14 -25.33 -13.39
CA PHE A 21 -1.82 -25.11 -12.11
C PHE A 21 -2.51 -26.39 -11.61
N SER A 22 -2.59 -26.57 -10.29
CA SER A 22 -3.36 -27.66 -9.67
C SER A 22 -4.88 -27.42 -9.71
N ASP A 23 -5.28 -26.15 -9.78
CA ASP A 23 -6.67 -25.68 -9.77
C ASP A 23 -6.81 -24.47 -10.70
N PRO A 24 -8.02 -24.15 -11.19
CA PRO A 24 -8.25 -22.96 -12.01
C PRO A 24 -7.73 -21.67 -11.36
N ALA A 25 -6.72 -21.04 -11.97
CA ALA A 25 -6.09 -19.82 -11.47
C ALA A 25 -6.56 -18.59 -12.26
N VAL A 26 -7.84 -18.26 -12.18
CA VAL A 26 -8.49 -17.20 -12.97
C VAL A 26 -7.88 -15.82 -12.72
N ASN A 27 -7.39 -15.56 -11.51
CA ASN A 27 -6.74 -14.30 -11.13
C ASN A 27 -5.25 -14.23 -11.49
N PHE A 28 -4.65 -15.28 -12.07
CA PHE A 28 -3.21 -15.33 -12.31
C PHE A 28 -2.70 -14.15 -13.15
N PRO A 29 -3.32 -13.76 -14.29
CA PRO A 29 -2.84 -12.61 -15.07
C PRO A 29 -2.79 -11.32 -14.25
N GLU A 30 -3.83 -11.06 -13.43
CA GLU A 30 -3.86 -9.89 -12.56
C GLU A 30 -2.72 -9.94 -11.55
N THR A 31 -2.52 -11.07 -10.87
CA THR A 31 -1.41 -11.24 -9.91
C THR A 31 -0.03 -11.05 -10.53
N GLN A 32 0.11 -11.21 -11.85
CA GLN A 32 1.38 -10.97 -12.54
C GLN A 32 1.63 -9.48 -12.85
N SER A 33 0.59 -8.65 -12.80
CA SER A 33 0.63 -7.22 -13.14
C SER A 33 0.61 -6.29 -11.93
N ILE A 34 0.39 -6.83 -10.72
CA ILE A 34 0.31 -6.03 -9.50
C ILE A 34 1.70 -5.44 -9.20
N GLN A 35 1.75 -4.12 -9.00
CA GLN A 35 3.02 -3.41 -8.77
C GLN A 35 3.69 -3.79 -7.44
N SER A 36 2.91 -4.31 -6.48
CA SER A 36 3.37 -4.73 -5.15
C SER A 36 3.64 -6.24 -5.02
N SER A 37 3.52 -7.02 -6.10
CA SER A 37 3.80 -8.45 -6.03
C SER A 37 5.30 -8.75 -6.19
N ASN A 38 5.76 -9.78 -5.48
CA ASN A 38 7.15 -10.25 -5.51
C ASN A 38 7.49 -11.05 -6.78
N ASN A 39 6.74 -10.88 -7.86
CA ASN A 39 6.88 -11.61 -9.13
C ASN A 39 7.75 -10.85 -10.15
N VAL A 40 8.57 -9.91 -9.69
CA VAL A 40 9.51 -9.16 -10.53
C VAL A 40 10.57 -10.10 -11.12
N MET A 41 10.93 -9.88 -12.39
CA MET A 41 11.97 -10.67 -13.05
C MET A 41 13.35 -10.32 -12.48
N GLN A 42 13.99 -11.31 -11.85
CA GLN A 42 15.33 -11.21 -11.27
C GLN A 42 16.36 -11.90 -12.16
N SER A 43 17.60 -11.39 -12.20
CA SER A 43 18.69 -12.06 -12.91
C SER A 43 19.10 -13.36 -12.22
N PRO A 44 18.93 -14.54 -12.83
CA PRO A 44 19.30 -15.80 -12.21
C PRO A 44 20.81 -15.91 -11.96
N THR A 45 21.61 -15.32 -12.85
CA THR A 45 23.08 -15.28 -12.75
C THR A 45 23.52 -14.49 -11.53
N ALA A 46 22.99 -13.27 -11.36
CA ALA A 46 23.35 -12.43 -10.22
C ALA A 46 22.80 -12.99 -8.90
N TRP A 47 21.60 -13.58 -8.91
CA TRP A 47 21.04 -14.25 -7.74
C TRP A 47 21.95 -15.38 -7.24
N LYS A 48 22.35 -16.28 -8.13
CA LYS A 48 23.26 -17.40 -7.80
C LYS A 48 24.64 -16.93 -7.35
N ALA A 49 25.17 -15.87 -7.97
CA ALA A 49 26.51 -15.37 -7.66
C ALA A 49 26.58 -14.61 -6.33
N LYS A 50 25.53 -13.86 -5.98
CA LYS A 50 25.53 -12.97 -4.80
C LYS A 50 24.92 -13.59 -3.55
N GLY A 51 24.06 -14.60 -3.68
CA GLY A 51 23.34 -15.17 -2.53
C GLY A 51 22.57 -14.09 -1.77
N ASP A 52 22.71 -14.05 -0.44
CA ASP A 52 21.99 -13.11 0.42
C ASP A 52 22.32 -11.63 0.13
N ASP A 53 23.51 -11.33 -0.40
CA ASP A 53 23.91 -9.99 -0.78
C ASP A 53 23.09 -9.43 -1.96
N TYR A 54 22.41 -10.31 -2.71
CA TYR A 54 21.50 -9.89 -3.79
C TYR A 54 20.43 -8.91 -3.29
N ASN A 55 19.97 -9.04 -2.05
CA ASN A 55 18.97 -8.14 -1.46
C ASN A 55 19.46 -6.69 -1.33
N ARG A 56 20.78 -6.49 -1.24
CA ARG A 56 21.42 -5.17 -1.19
C ARG A 56 21.98 -4.73 -2.53
N ASN A 57 22.09 -5.65 -3.48
CA ASN A 57 22.66 -5.42 -4.82
C ASN A 57 21.81 -6.11 -5.92
N PRO A 58 20.50 -5.78 -6.05
CA PRO A 58 19.60 -6.45 -6.98
C PRO A 58 19.97 -6.16 -8.45
N VAL A 59 19.68 -7.11 -9.33
CA VAL A 59 19.92 -6.98 -10.78
C VAL A 59 18.65 -7.38 -11.53
N GLY A 60 17.93 -6.39 -12.04
CA GLY A 60 16.70 -6.57 -12.81
C GLY A 60 16.79 -6.00 -14.22
N THR A 61 15.64 -5.93 -14.90
CA THR A 61 15.49 -5.40 -16.27
C THR A 61 14.92 -3.98 -16.32
N GLY A 62 14.77 -3.35 -15.15
CA GLY A 62 14.08 -2.07 -14.99
C GLY A 62 14.83 -0.85 -15.56
N PRO A 63 14.17 0.33 -15.56
CA PRO A 63 14.72 1.56 -16.12
C PRO A 63 15.88 2.17 -15.33
N TYR A 64 16.09 1.74 -14.09
CA TYR A 64 17.17 2.23 -13.23
C TYR A 64 17.97 1.08 -12.62
N VAL A 65 19.25 1.31 -12.41
CA VAL A 65 20.20 0.42 -11.74
C VAL A 65 20.55 0.99 -10.37
N LEU A 66 20.59 0.14 -9.35
CA LEU A 66 21.05 0.54 -8.02
C LEU A 66 22.55 0.88 -8.06
N LYS A 67 22.88 2.14 -7.78
CA LYS A 67 24.26 2.62 -7.73
C LYS A 67 24.85 2.52 -6.34
N SER A 68 24.10 2.94 -5.33
CA SER A 68 24.50 2.82 -3.92
C SER A 68 23.31 2.81 -2.99
N TRP A 69 23.47 2.18 -1.83
CA TRP A 69 22.47 2.17 -0.77
C TRP A 69 23.13 2.29 0.59
N THR A 70 23.01 3.48 1.18
CA THR A 70 23.38 3.76 2.57
C THR A 70 22.14 3.61 3.44
N ALA A 71 22.11 2.59 4.30
CA ALA A 71 20.96 2.33 5.16
C ALA A 71 20.64 3.54 6.06
N GLY A 72 19.37 3.95 6.10
CA GLY A 72 18.91 5.11 6.88
C GLY A 72 19.25 6.49 6.29
N ASP A 73 20.00 6.57 5.18
CA ASP A 73 20.38 7.86 4.56
C ASP A 73 19.87 8.00 3.13
N ARG A 74 20.33 7.17 2.18
CA ARG A 74 19.88 7.29 0.78
C ARG A 74 20.06 6.04 -0.05
N MET A 75 19.22 5.91 -1.07
CA MET A 75 19.39 5.01 -2.20
C MET A 75 19.60 5.85 -3.46
N VAL A 76 20.70 5.61 -4.18
CA VAL A 76 20.99 6.26 -5.45
C VAL A 76 20.74 5.28 -6.58
N LEU A 77 19.86 5.65 -7.50
CA LEU A 77 19.51 4.89 -8.69
C LEU A 77 19.99 5.67 -9.90
N GLU A 78 20.70 5.02 -10.82
CA GLU A 78 21.16 5.64 -12.07
C GLU A 78 20.42 5.03 -13.25
N LYS A 79 20.21 5.82 -14.31
CA LYS A 79 19.58 5.38 -15.54
C LYS A 79 20.24 4.09 -16.06
N ASN A 80 19.42 3.11 -16.41
CA ASN A 80 19.89 1.88 -17.07
C ASN A 80 20.19 2.20 -18.55
N PRO A 81 21.46 2.20 -19.00
CA PRO A 81 21.79 2.50 -20.40
C PRO A 81 21.26 1.42 -21.36
N ASP A 82 21.06 0.20 -20.86
CA ASP A 82 20.61 -0.96 -21.62
C ASP A 82 19.10 -1.21 -21.46
N TYR A 83 18.35 -0.21 -20.99
CA TYR A 83 16.90 -0.35 -20.86
C TYR A 83 16.26 -0.70 -22.20
N TRP A 84 15.30 -1.62 -22.14
CA TRP A 84 14.69 -2.21 -23.34
C TRP A 84 13.76 -1.21 -24.06
N ASP A 85 13.09 -0.33 -23.32
CA ASP A 85 12.24 0.73 -23.86
C ASP A 85 13.09 1.94 -24.27
N LYS A 86 13.48 1.98 -25.55
CA LYS A 86 14.39 2.98 -26.10
C LYS A 86 13.82 4.40 -25.96
N GLY A 87 14.67 5.33 -25.55
CA GLY A 87 14.28 6.72 -25.26
C GLY A 87 13.81 6.98 -23.83
N LYS A 88 13.73 5.94 -22.99
CA LYS A 88 13.42 6.05 -21.55
C LYS A 88 14.55 5.48 -20.69
N PRO A 89 14.57 5.76 -19.37
CA PRO A 89 13.84 6.83 -18.68
C PRO A 89 14.39 8.24 -19.03
N TYR A 90 13.64 9.27 -18.64
CA TYR A 90 14.01 10.67 -18.89
C TYR A 90 15.01 11.23 -17.88
N LEU A 91 14.98 10.74 -16.64
CA LEU A 91 15.89 11.19 -15.58
C LEU A 91 17.17 10.35 -15.59
N ASP A 92 18.31 11.00 -15.42
CA ASP A 92 19.61 10.32 -15.32
C ASP A 92 19.83 9.67 -13.96
N ARG A 93 19.22 10.21 -12.90
CA ARG A 93 19.38 9.75 -11.52
C ARG A 93 18.12 9.98 -10.71
N ILE A 94 17.84 9.05 -9.79
CA ILE A 94 16.87 9.20 -8.72
C ILE A 94 17.60 9.01 -7.38
N ILE A 95 17.32 9.87 -6.41
CA ILE A 95 17.79 9.73 -5.04
C ILE A 95 16.57 9.56 -4.15
N LEU A 96 16.47 8.39 -3.50
CA LEU A 96 15.44 8.12 -2.50
C LEU A 96 16.04 8.36 -1.11
N LYS A 97 15.46 9.31 -0.37
CA LYS A 97 15.92 9.70 0.98
C LYS A 97 14.79 9.43 1.98
N PRO A 98 15.00 8.58 3.01
CA PRO A 98 14.01 8.41 4.07
C PRO A 98 14.01 9.65 4.96
N LEU A 99 12.86 10.30 5.05
CA LEU A 99 12.62 11.44 5.94
C LEU A 99 11.33 11.13 6.72
N PRO A 100 11.42 10.50 7.90
CA PRO A 100 10.24 10.05 8.62
C PRO A 100 9.36 11.19 9.14
N ASP A 101 9.96 12.33 9.49
CA ASP A 101 9.24 13.50 9.97
C ASP A 101 8.59 14.27 8.80
N ALA A 102 7.27 14.40 8.86
CA ALA A 102 6.47 15.01 7.79
C ALA A 102 6.75 16.50 7.60
N GLN A 103 7.01 17.23 8.69
CA GLN A 103 7.33 18.66 8.58
C GLN A 103 8.67 18.89 7.91
N SER A 104 9.66 18.06 8.21
CA SER A 104 10.96 18.06 7.53
C SER A 104 10.84 17.69 6.06
N ARG A 105 10.02 16.68 5.70
CA ARG A 105 9.73 16.36 4.29
C ARG A 105 9.14 17.56 3.55
N PHE A 106 8.10 18.17 4.11
CA PHE A 106 7.44 19.30 3.49
C PHE A 106 8.38 20.51 3.33
N ALA A 107 9.20 20.80 4.33
CA ALA A 107 10.21 21.85 4.25
C ALA A 107 11.26 21.58 3.15
N SER A 108 11.70 20.34 2.97
CA SER A 108 12.61 19.96 1.88
C SER A 108 11.97 20.12 0.50
N LEU A 109 10.65 19.89 0.35
CA LEU A 109 9.93 20.20 -0.88
C LEU A 109 9.91 21.72 -1.13
N GLN A 110 9.57 22.51 -0.11
CA GLN A 110 9.48 23.97 -0.23
C GLN A 110 10.84 24.64 -0.54
N SER A 111 11.94 24.07 -0.06
CA SER A 111 13.28 24.58 -0.32
C SER A 111 13.85 24.15 -1.69
N GLY A 112 13.19 23.20 -2.37
CA GLY A 112 13.70 22.57 -3.59
C GLY A 112 14.79 21.53 -3.35
N GLU A 113 15.01 21.09 -2.10
CA GLU A 113 15.89 19.95 -1.81
C GLU A 113 15.28 18.62 -2.31
N ALA A 114 13.95 18.49 -2.23
CA ALA A 114 13.21 17.35 -2.75
C ALA A 114 12.26 17.78 -3.87
N ASP A 115 12.28 17.08 -5.00
CA ASP A 115 11.37 17.34 -6.12
C ASP A 115 9.96 16.76 -5.88
N VAL A 116 9.88 15.67 -5.13
CA VAL A 116 8.65 14.93 -4.83
C VAL A 116 8.73 14.39 -3.42
N ILE A 117 7.64 14.51 -2.67
CA ILE A 117 7.46 13.87 -1.36
C ILE A 117 6.20 13.00 -1.37
N TRP A 118 6.16 12.06 -0.44
CA TRP A 118 4.96 11.31 -0.10
C TRP A 118 4.48 11.78 1.28
N ASP A 119 3.23 12.23 1.34
CA ASP A 119 2.49 12.51 2.57
C ASP A 119 1.15 11.76 2.47
N ASP A 120 0.62 11.34 3.62
CA ASP A 120 -0.68 10.67 3.72
C ASP A 120 -1.72 11.56 4.41
N GLU A 121 -2.95 11.07 4.56
CA GLU A 121 -4.05 11.82 5.14
C GLU A 121 -3.80 12.30 6.59
N TYR A 122 -2.84 11.73 7.31
CA TYR A 122 -2.48 12.16 8.66
C TYR A 122 -1.65 13.46 8.65
N ASP A 123 -1.04 13.80 7.52
CA ASP A 123 -0.30 15.05 7.29
C ASP A 123 -1.18 16.14 6.65
N ALA A 124 -2.46 16.20 7.04
CA ALA A 124 -3.49 17.00 6.39
C ALA A 124 -3.13 18.50 6.26
N ASP A 125 -2.45 19.07 7.25
CA ASP A 125 -2.02 20.47 7.23
C ASP A 125 -1.01 20.74 6.11
N ASN A 126 -0.09 19.82 5.84
CA ASN A 126 0.88 19.93 4.74
C ASN A 126 0.15 19.85 3.40
N ILE A 127 -0.76 18.89 3.24
CA ILE A 127 -1.55 18.71 2.03
C ILE A 127 -2.38 19.97 1.73
N VAL A 128 -3.07 20.53 2.72
CA VAL A 128 -3.87 21.75 2.56
C VAL A 128 -3.00 22.96 2.23
N LYS A 129 -1.80 23.09 2.83
CA LYS A 129 -0.84 24.13 2.46
C LYS A 129 -0.38 23.96 1.01
N ALA A 130 -0.01 22.75 0.61
CA ALA A 130 0.44 22.42 -0.74
C ALA A 130 -0.63 22.74 -1.80
N GLN A 131 -1.90 22.42 -1.53
CA GLN A 131 -3.01 22.72 -2.44
C GLN A 131 -3.23 24.23 -2.66
N LYS A 132 -2.84 25.07 -1.69
CA LYS A 132 -2.95 26.53 -1.78
C LYS A 132 -1.72 27.18 -2.42
N ASP A 133 -0.60 26.46 -2.48
CA ASP A 133 0.63 26.93 -3.10
C ASP A 133 0.61 26.65 -4.61
N LYS A 134 0.60 27.71 -5.42
CA LYS A 134 0.55 27.61 -6.89
C LYS A 134 1.84 27.07 -7.51
N SER A 135 2.94 27.00 -6.75
CA SER A 135 4.20 26.41 -7.22
C SER A 135 4.22 24.88 -7.06
N LEU A 136 3.28 24.31 -6.30
CA LEU A 136 3.19 22.88 -6.03
C LEU A 136 2.02 22.25 -6.76
N SER A 137 2.16 20.96 -7.06
CA SER A 137 1.10 20.12 -7.62
C SER A 137 0.82 18.97 -6.67
N VAL A 138 -0.43 18.89 -6.20
CA VAL A 138 -0.88 17.82 -5.31
C VAL A 138 -1.60 16.75 -6.13
N ASN A 139 -0.95 15.60 -6.28
CA ASN A 139 -1.55 14.43 -6.92
C ASN A 139 -2.12 13.51 -5.84
N THR A 140 -3.43 13.26 -5.88
CA THR A 140 -4.10 12.39 -4.92
C THR A 140 -4.46 11.06 -5.57
N TYR A 141 -4.37 9.99 -4.80
CA TYR A 141 -4.77 8.65 -5.21
C TYR A 141 -5.70 8.06 -4.16
N ALA A 142 -6.83 7.53 -4.59
CA ALA A 142 -7.73 6.79 -3.71
C ALA A 142 -7.24 5.34 -3.58
N GLY A 143 -6.84 4.96 -2.36
CA GLY A 143 -6.43 3.59 -2.05
C GLY A 143 -7.51 2.55 -2.34
N SER A 144 -7.08 1.30 -2.55
CA SER A 144 -7.97 0.15 -2.75
C SER A 144 -8.50 -0.47 -1.46
N GLY A 145 -8.11 0.04 -0.29
CA GLY A 145 -8.47 -0.50 1.01
C GLY A 145 -9.01 0.56 1.98
N ALA A 146 -9.19 0.12 3.22
CA ALA A 146 -9.53 0.98 4.34
C ALA A 146 -8.62 0.68 5.54
N GLN A 147 -8.50 1.62 6.47
CA GLN A 147 -7.95 1.34 7.79
C GLN A 147 -8.89 0.38 8.53
N VAL A 148 -8.39 -0.83 8.85
CA VAL A 148 -9.18 -1.87 9.52
C VAL A 148 -8.60 -2.19 10.88
N TYR A 149 -9.44 -2.11 11.92
CA TYR A 149 -9.15 -2.63 13.24
C TYR A 149 -9.79 -4.00 13.38
N ALA A 150 -8.96 -5.05 13.45
CA ALA A 150 -9.43 -6.43 13.56
C ALA A 150 -9.64 -6.82 15.02
N PHE A 151 -10.77 -7.46 15.32
CA PHE A 151 -11.01 -8.10 16.61
C PHE A 151 -10.45 -9.52 16.62
N ASN A 152 -9.74 -9.89 17.69
CA ASN A 152 -9.43 -11.29 17.94
C ASN A 152 -10.68 -12.02 18.45
N THR A 153 -11.43 -12.63 17.54
CA THR A 153 -12.71 -13.30 17.85
C THR A 153 -12.57 -14.59 18.67
N LYS A 154 -11.35 -14.97 19.07
CA LYS A 154 -11.09 -16.11 19.96
C LYS A 154 -10.82 -15.70 21.41
N ALA A 155 -10.74 -14.40 21.69
CA ALA A 155 -10.44 -13.87 23.01
C ALA A 155 -11.65 -13.11 23.55
N ALA A 156 -12.08 -13.44 24.76
CA ALA A 156 -13.08 -12.66 25.47
C ALA A 156 -12.58 -11.21 25.71
N PRO A 157 -13.46 -10.19 25.60
CA PRO A 157 -14.89 -10.28 25.31
C PRO A 157 -15.22 -10.23 23.79
N PHE A 158 -14.21 -10.26 22.91
CA PHE A 158 -14.40 -10.13 21.46
C PHE A 158 -14.89 -11.42 20.77
N ASP A 159 -14.95 -12.54 21.49
CA ASP A 159 -15.58 -13.78 21.03
C ASP A 159 -17.11 -13.63 20.89
N ASP A 160 -17.75 -12.79 21.70
CA ASP A 160 -19.16 -12.45 21.57
C ASP A 160 -19.42 -11.40 20.47
N VAL A 161 -20.35 -11.70 19.55
CA VAL A 161 -20.70 -10.80 18.44
C VAL A 161 -21.32 -9.49 18.92
N ARG A 162 -22.06 -9.51 20.03
CA ARG A 162 -22.73 -8.31 20.58
C ARG A 162 -21.72 -7.26 21.00
N VAL A 163 -20.60 -7.69 21.58
CA VAL A 163 -19.49 -6.80 21.99
C VAL A 163 -18.85 -6.15 20.76
N ARG A 164 -18.56 -6.93 19.71
CA ARG A 164 -18.00 -6.39 18.45
C ARG A 164 -18.95 -5.40 17.78
N GLN A 165 -20.25 -5.73 17.71
CA GLN A 165 -21.26 -4.83 17.15
C GLN A 165 -21.38 -3.54 17.95
N ALA A 166 -21.39 -3.62 19.29
CA ALA A 166 -21.43 -2.45 20.15
C ALA A 166 -20.24 -1.52 19.94
N LEU A 167 -19.02 -2.07 19.83
CA LEU A 167 -17.81 -1.28 19.60
C LEU A 167 -17.84 -0.60 18.22
N VAL A 168 -18.29 -1.29 17.19
CA VAL A 168 -18.43 -0.69 15.85
C VAL A 168 -19.48 0.44 15.85
N MET A 169 -20.62 0.23 16.51
CA MET A 169 -21.69 1.23 16.64
C MET A 169 -21.29 2.42 17.54
N ALA A 170 -20.26 2.28 18.37
CA ALA A 170 -19.78 3.37 19.21
C ALA A 170 -18.83 4.35 18.47
N LEU A 171 -18.44 4.05 17.23
CA LEU A 171 -17.49 4.86 16.46
C LEU A 171 -18.20 5.87 15.56
N ASP A 172 -18.06 7.16 15.88
CA ASP A 172 -18.34 8.24 14.94
C ASP A 172 -17.18 8.38 13.94
N ARG A 173 -17.28 7.62 12.84
CA ARG A 173 -16.24 7.61 11.80
C ARG A 173 -16.05 8.97 11.12
N LYS A 174 -17.09 9.81 11.06
CA LYS A 174 -17.01 11.16 10.47
C LYS A 174 -16.22 12.08 11.38
N LYS A 175 -16.53 12.07 12.67
CA LYS A 175 -15.81 12.86 13.67
C LYS A 175 -14.36 12.41 13.81
N ILE A 176 -14.09 11.11 13.75
CA ILE A 176 -12.72 10.56 13.74
C ILE A 176 -11.96 11.09 12.52
N SER A 177 -12.53 10.98 11.32
CA SER A 177 -11.92 11.52 10.10
C SER A 177 -11.64 13.02 10.21
N GLN A 178 -12.61 13.80 10.70
CA GLN A 178 -12.45 15.24 10.88
C GLN A 178 -11.36 15.59 11.90
N ALA A 179 -11.31 14.89 13.02
CA ALA A 179 -10.38 15.18 14.11
C ALA A 179 -8.93 14.78 13.78
N ILE A 180 -8.74 13.68 13.04
CA ILE A 180 -7.41 13.11 12.78
C ILE A 180 -6.84 13.60 11.45
N THR A 181 -7.68 13.75 10.42
CA THR A 181 -7.23 13.95 9.02
C THR A 181 -7.81 15.21 8.39
N ASN A 182 -8.41 16.11 9.18
CA ASN A 182 -9.18 17.27 8.69
C ASN A 182 -10.25 16.92 7.64
N GLY A 183 -10.76 15.68 7.68
CA GLY A 183 -11.77 15.19 6.72
C GLY A 183 -11.20 14.63 5.41
N LEU A 184 -9.87 14.55 5.24
CA LEU A 184 -9.24 13.97 4.05
C LEU A 184 -9.52 12.47 3.92
N ALA A 185 -9.53 11.73 5.05
CA ALA A 185 -9.89 10.32 5.05
C ALA A 185 -11.41 10.15 4.89
N ARG A 186 -11.83 9.36 3.91
CA ARG A 186 -13.26 9.03 3.77
C ARG A 186 -13.65 7.99 4.83
N PRO A 187 -14.75 8.21 5.59
CA PRO A 187 -15.25 7.20 6.53
C PRO A 187 -15.52 5.87 5.83
N ALA A 188 -14.79 4.82 6.21
CA ALA A 188 -14.94 3.51 5.62
C ALA A 188 -16.19 2.78 6.14
N THR A 189 -16.95 2.18 5.23
CA THR A 189 -18.10 1.32 5.54
C THR A 189 -17.77 -0.17 5.32
N ASN A 190 -16.76 -0.46 4.51
CA ASN A 190 -16.26 -1.80 4.24
C ASN A 190 -14.73 -1.79 4.02
N PRO A 191 -14.05 -2.95 4.00
CA PRO A 191 -12.59 -3.00 3.89
C PRO A 191 -12.05 -2.67 2.49
N TYR A 192 -12.92 -2.49 1.49
CA TYR A 192 -12.55 -2.19 0.10
C TYR A 192 -12.74 -0.69 -0.18
N GLY A 193 -11.66 -0.03 -0.57
CA GLY A 193 -11.67 1.39 -0.94
C GLY A 193 -12.17 1.63 -2.37
N ASP A 194 -12.32 2.90 -2.74
CA ASP A 194 -12.76 3.30 -4.09
C ASP A 194 -11.83 2.79 -5.20
N GLY A 195 -10.54 2.60 -4.90
CA GLY A 195 -9.57 2.01 -5.83
C GLY A 195 -9.66 0.48 -5.97
N SER A 196 -10.53 -0.19 -5.20
CA SER A 196 -10.69 -1.65 -5.25
C SER A 196 -11.46 -2.09 -6.50
N TRP A 197 -11.07 -3.23 -7.06
CA TRP A 197 -11.84 -3.93 -8.08
C TRP A 197 -13.14 -4.54 -7.51
N VAL A 198 -13.20 -4.76 -6.19
CA VAL A 198 -14.40 -5.22 -5.48
C VAL A 198 -15.31 -4.02 -5.20
N LYS A 199 -16.55 -4.09 -5.69
CA LYS A 199 -17.60 -3.09 -5.45
C LYS A 199 -18.77 -3.71 -4.69
N CYS A 200 -18.95 -3.31 -3.43
CA CYS A 200 -20.08 -3.72 -2.61
C CYS A 200 -21.25 -2.75 -2.78
N LYS A 201 -22.46 -3.24 -3.10
CA LYS A 201 -23.68 -2.41 -3.22
C LYS A 201 -24.32 -2.11 -1.87
N ASP A 202 -24.32 -3.10 -0.98
CA ASP A 202 -24.68 -3.01 0.43
C ASP A 202 -23.61 -3.79 1.19
N ASP A 203 -22.92 -3.12 2.10
CA ASP A 203 -21.85 -3.71 2.89
C ASP A 203 -22.27 -4.04 4.33
N GLY A 204 -23.54 -3.80 4.69
CA GLY A 204 -24.07 -4.08 6.02
C GLY A 204 -23.36 -3.29 7.13
N ALA A 205 -22.73 -2.16 6.80
CA ALA A 205 -22.01 -1.35 7.76
C ALA A 205 -22.94 -0.87 8.88
N LEU A 206 -22.55 -1.16 10.13
CA LEU A 206 -23.31 -0.69 11.28
C LEU A 206 -23.09 0.83 11.43
N PRO A 207 -24.17 1.63 11.44
CA PRO A 207 -24.07 3.06 11.69
C PRO A 207 -23.67 3.30 13.14
N GLU A 208 -23.23 4.53 13.43
CA GLU A 208 -23.06 4.97 14.80
C GLU A 208 -24.43 4.98 15.52
N ASP A 209 -24.53 4.27 16.64
CA ASP A 209 -25.69 4.25 17.52
C ASP A 209 -25.24 3.92 18.96
N ILE A 210 -24.93 4.97 19.72
CA ILE A 210 -24.44 4.86 21.09
C ILE A 210 -25.47 4.20 22.02
N ASN A 211 -26.77 4.39 21.76
CA ASN A 211 -27.82 3.82 22.62
C ASN A 211 -27.92 2.31 22.41
N LYS A 212 -27.93 1.87 21.14
CA LYS A 212 -27.92 0.45 20.80
C LYS A 212 -26.62 -0.23 21.22
N ALA A 213 -25.47 0.43 21.08
CA ALA A 213 -24.19 -0.07 21.59
C ALA A 213 -24.24 -0.34 23.11
N LYS A 214 -24.75 0.61 23.90
CA LYS A 214 -24.93 0.44 25.36
C LYS A 214 -25.89 -0.70 25.69
N ALA A 215 -26.99 -0.85 24.93
CA ALA A 215 -27.92 -1.95 25.12
C ALA A 215 -27.25 -3.32 24.85
N LEU A 216 -26.50 -3.45 23.76
CA LEU A 216 -25.76 -4.67 23.42
C LEU A 216 -24.72 -5.06 24.49
N LEU A 217 -24.00 -4.09 25.07
CA LEU A 217 -23.07 -4.34 26.17
C LEU A 217 -23.79 -4.72 27.46
N LYS A 218 -24.95 -4.10 27.74
CA LYS A 218 -25.78 -4.49 28.89
C LYS A 218 -26.29 -5.92 28.75
N ASP A 219 -26.74 -6.31 27.55
CA ASP A 219 -27.22 -7.66 27.26
C ASP A 219 -26.11 -8.71 27.29
N TYR A 220 -24.87 -8.32 26.98
CA TYR A 220 -23.69 -9.17 27.16
C TYR A 220 -23.48 -9.51 28.65
N GLY A 221 -23.74 -8.56 29.54
CA GLY A 221 -23.92 -8.83 30.98
C GLY A 221 -22.65 -9.17 31.77
N LYS A 222 -21.48 -9.02 31.16
CA LYS A 222 -20.17 -9.16 31.81
C LYS A 222 -19.31 -7.92 31.48
N PRO A 223 -18.38 -7.50 32.35
CA PRO A 223 -17.30 -6.63 31.91
C PRO A 223 -16.52 -7.26 30.75
#